data_AF-A0A925S9R1-F1
#
_entry.id   AF-A0A925S9R1-F1
#
_cell.length_a   1.000
_cell.length_b   1.000
_cell.length_c   1.000
_cell.angle_alpha   90.00
_cell.angle_beta   90.00
_cell.angle_gamma   90.00
#
_symmetry.space_group_name_H-M   'P 1'
#
loop_
_entity.id
_entity.type
_entity.pdbx_description
1 polymer ?
#
loop_
_entity_poly.entity_id
_entity_poly.type
_entity_poly.pdbx_seq_one_letter_code
_entity_poly.pdbx_strand_id
1 'polypeptide(L)'
;MWIAYLILVVALAGIAYEEFRLYREDCAVLRHTISVNLSILSSELVELQRIADFSTTSKEVERAKHLLIFASTLSEGASEELHSATRKELRLMLGRVFRAMMHSAEARRLLGACRK
;
A
#
# COMPACT_ATOMS: atom_id res chain seq x y z
N MET A 1 39.71 11.85 31.42
CA MET A 1 39.93 11.27 30.08
C MET A 1 38.99 10.08 29.85
N TRP A 2 39.14 8.97 30.59
CA TRP A 2 38.28 7.78 30.43
C TRP A 2 36.78 8.00 30.67
N ILE A 3 36.42 8.78 31.71
CA ILE A 3 35.01 9.08 32.02
C ILE A 3 34.34 9.88 30.88
N ALA A 4 35.04 10.88 30.34
CA ALA A 4 34.53 11.67 29.21
C ALA A 4 34.37 10.82 27.93
N TYR A 5 35.29 9.90 27.68
CA TYR A 5 35.18 8.93 26.58
C TYR A 5 33.96 8.00 26.76
N LEU A 6 33.74 7.51 27.98
CA LEU A 6 32.62 6.63 28.29
C LEU A 6 31.26 7.35 28.13
N ILE A 7 31.18 8.61 28.58
CA ILE A 7 30.00 9.46 28.37
C ILE A 7 29.71 9.65 26.88
N LEU A 8 30.75 9.91 26.06
CA LEU A 8 30.59 10.06 24.62
C LEU A 8 30.06 8.78 23.95
N VAL A 9 30.59 7.61 24.31
CA VAL A 9 30.14 6.33 23.77
C VAL A 9 28.69 6.05 24.13
N VAL A 10 28.29 6.30 25.39
CA VAL A 10 26.89 6.13 25.81
C VAL A 10 25.96 7.11 25.08
N ALA A 11 26.38 8.37 24.90
CA ALA A 11 25.60 9.36 24.16
C ALA A 11 25.39 8.94 22.69
N LEU A 12 26.44 8.48 22.01
CA LEU A 12 26.36 8.00 20.62
C LEU A 12 25.49 6.74 20.51
N ALA A 13 25.62 5.81 21.45
CA ALA A 13 24.77 4.62 21.49
C ALA A 13 23.28 4.97 21.71
N GLY A 14 23.01 5.96 22.56
CA GLY A 14 21.65 6.48 22.79
C GLY A 14 21.04 7.10 21.52
N ILE A 15 21.80 7.92 20.80
CA ILE A 15 21.37 8.52 19.52
C ILE A 15 21.08 7.43 18.49
N ALA A 16 22.00 6.47 18.32
CA ALA A 16 21.82 5.36 17.37
C ALA A 16 20.60 4.49 17.73
N TYR A 17 20.33 4.29 19.03
CA TYR A 17 19.16 3.56 19.48
C TYR A 17 17.85 4.29 19.16
N GLU A 18 17.78 5.60 19.42
CA GLU A 18 16.61 6.43 19.08
C GLU A 18 16.35 6.43 17.57
N GLU A 19 17.37 6.59 16.73
CA GLU A 19 17.24 6.50 15.27
C GLU A 19 16.71 5.13 14.82
N PHE A 20 17.21 4.05 15.42
CA PHE A 20 16.75 2.69 15.11
C PHE A 20 15.31 2.45 15.56
N ARG A 21 14.91 3.00 16.72
CA ARG A 21 13.52 2.93 17.21
C ARG A 21 12.58 3.67 16.26
N LEU A 22 12.90 4.92 15.91
CA LEU A 22 12.12 5.71 14.97
C LEU A 22 12.03 5.04 13.59
N TYR A 23 13.13 4.44 13.11
CA TYR A 23 13.14 3.67 11.86
C TYR A 23 12.16 2.49 11.91
N ARG A 24 12.11 1.75 13.02
CA ARG A 24 11.18 0.63 13.20
C ARG A 24 9.73 1.09 13.29
N GLU A 25 9.46 2.16 14.05
CA GLU A 25 8.13 2.75 14.17
C GLU A 25 7.61 3.21 12.79
N ASP A 26 8.43 3.92 12.02
CA ASP A 26 8.09 4.32 10.65
C ASP A 26 7.77 3.13 9.74
N CYS A 27 8.58 2.07 9.81
CA CYS A 27 8.33 0.85 9.04
C CYS A 27 7.01 0.18 9.46
N ALA A 28 6.71 0.15 10.76
CA ALA A 28 5.47 -0.43 11.28
C ALA A 28 4.25 0.38 10.80
N VAL A 29 4.30 1.71 10.88
CA VAL A 29 3.23 2.60 10.40
C VAL A 29 3.02 2.46 8.90
N LEU A 30 4.10 2.42 8.10
CA LEU A 30 4.00 2.20 6.65
C LEU A 30 3.38 0.84 6.33
N ARG A 31 3.86 -0.24 6.96
CA ARG A 31 3.32 -1.59 6.77
C ARG A 31 1.84 -1.64 7.14
N HIS A 32 1.46 -1.06 8.27
CA HIS A 32 0.07 -1.01 8.71
C HIS A 32 -0.80 -0.24 7.71
N THR A 33 -0.36 0.94 7.28
CA THR A 33 -1.08 1.77 6.30
C THR A 33 -1.28 1.02 4.99
N ILE A 34 -0.22 0.37 4.47
CA ILE A 34 -0.30 -0.40 3.24
C ILE A 34 -1.24 -1.60 3.42
N SER A 35 -1.14 -2.33 4.53
CA SER A 35 -2.00 -3.47 4.84
C SER A 35 -3.48 -3.08 4.86
N VAL A 36 -3.82 -1.98 5.52
CA VAL A 36 -5.21 -1.47 5.56
C VAL A 36 -5.70 -1.11 4.16
N ASN A 37 -4.90 -0.38 3.37
CA ASN A 37 -5.30 -0.01 2.02
C ASN A 37 -5.42 -1.21 1.08
N LEU A 38 -4.54 -2.22 1.20
CA LEU A 38 -4.66 -3.48 0.46
C LEU A 38 -5.93 -4.25 0.83
N SER A 39 -6.30 -4.29 2.11
CA SER A 39 -7.54 -4.93 2.56
C SER A 39 -8.78 -4.23 1.98
N ILE A 40 -8.81 -2.89 2.01
CA ILE A 40 -9.88 -2.09 1.40
C ILE A 40 -9.95 -2.35 -0.11
N LEU A 41 -8.80 -2.27 -0.80
CA LEU A 41 -8.71 -2.47 -2.23
C LEU A 41 -9.15 -3.88 -2.64
N SER A 42 -8.72 -4.92 -1.91
CA SER A 42 -9.14 -6.30 -2.19
C SER A 42 -10.65 -6.48 -2.11
N SER A 43 -11.28 -5.94 -1.06
CA SER A 43 -12.75 -5.97 -0.94
C SER A 43 -13.43 -5.21 -2.08
N GLU A 44 -12.90 -4.05 -2.46
CA GLU A 44 -13.45 -3.23 -3.53
C GLU A 44 -13.32 -3.91 -4.90
N LEU A 45 -12.17 -4.51 -5.22
CA LEU A 45 -11.96 -5.21 -6.48
C LEU A 45 -12.92 -6.38 -6.64
N VAL A 46 -13.16 -7.14 -5.57
CA VAL A 46 -14.14 -8.24 -5.57
C VAL A 46 -15.56 -7.71 -5.84
N GLU A 47 -15.94 -6.59 -5.23
CA GLU A 47 -17.25 -5.95 -5.46
C GLU A 47 -17.39 -5.47 -6.90
N LEU A 48 -16.41 -4.72 -7.41
CA LEU A 48 -16.43 -4.14 -8.76
C LEU A 48 -16.34 -5.21 -9.86
N GLN A 49 -15.59 -6.29 -9.64
CA GLN A 49 -15.52 -7.40 -10.58
C GLN A 49 -16.90 -8.06 -10.75
N ARG A 50 -17.62 -8.32 -9.65
CA ARG A 50 -18.99 -8.84 -9.73
C ARG A 50 -19.89 -7.91 -10.52
N ILE A 51 -19.83 -6.59 -10.26
CA ILE A 51 -20.62 -5.61 -11.01
C ILE A 51 -20.29 -5.65 -12.51
N ALA A 52 -19.00 -5.71 -12.85
CA ALA A 52 -18.54 -5.78 -14.24
C ALA A 52 -19.03 -7.06 -14.96
N ASP A 53 -19.11 -8.18 -14.24
CA ASP A 53 -19.57 -9.47 -14.79
C ASP A 53 -21.08 -9.49 -15.08
N PHE A 54 -21.88 -8.75 -14.31
CA PHE A 54 -23.33 -8.62 -14.52
C PHE A 54 -23.73 -7.43 -15.40
N SER A 55 -22.78 -6.58 -15.80
CA SER A 55 -23.04 -5.41 -16.62
C SER A 55 -23.15 -5.78 -18.10
N THR A 56 -24.04 -5.12 -18.83
CA THR A 56 -24.14 -5.26 -20.29
C THR A 56 -22.82 -4.84 -20.94
N THR A 57 -22.28 -5.69 -21.82
CA THR A 57 -21.01 -5.43 -22.50
C THR A 57 -21.03 -4.10 -23.23
N SER A 58 -20.11 -3.21 -22.84
CA SER A 58 -19.88 -1.92 -23.45
C SER A 58 -18.38 -1.62 -23.47
N LYS A 59 -17.96 -0.65 -24.30
CA LYS A 59 -16.56 -0.22 -24.34
C LYS A 59 -16.06 0.28 -22.97
N GLU A 60 -16.95 0.87 -22.17
CA GLU A 60 -16.63 1.37 -20.83
C GLU A 60 -16.48 0.22 -19.83
N VAL A 61 -17.35 -0.80 -19.90
CA VAL A 61 -17.26 -2.01 -19.07
C VAL A 61 -15.97 -2.78 -19.35
N GLU A 62 -15.58 -2.93 -20.62
CA GLU A 62 -14.32 -3.59 -20.97
C GLU A 62 -13.11 -2.78 -20.47
N ARG A 63 -13.14 -1.45 -20.58
CA ARG A 63 -12.10 -0.59 -19.99
C ARG A 63 -12.05 -0.72 -18.47
N ALA A 64 -13.19 -0.81 -17.80
CA ALA A 64 -13.26 -1.02 -16.36
C ALA A 64 -12.62 -2.35 -15.97
N LYS A 65 -12.94 -3.45 -16.66
CA LYS A 65 -12.31 -4.77 -16.43
C LYS A 65 -10.79 -4.71 -16.57
N HIS A 66 -10.26 -4.04 -17.59
CA HIS A 66 -8.81 -3.84 -17.73
C HIS A 66 -8.19 -3.11 -16.54
N LEU A 67 -8.85 -2.06 -16.03
CA LEU A 67 -8.41 -1.32 -14.85
C LEU A 67 -8.45 -2.18 -13.58
N LEU A 68 -9.48 -3.00 -13.42
CA LEU A 68 -9.63 -3.94 -12.30
C LEU A 68 -8.52 -5.00 -12.30
N ILE A 69 -8.22 -5.58 -13.46
CA ILE A 69 -7.11 -6.54 -13.63
C ILE A 69 -5.79 -5.89 -13.22
N PHE A 70 -5.51 -4.69 -13.73
CA PHE A 70 -4.28 -3.98 -13.40
C PHE A 70 -4.17 -3.66 -11.91
N ALA A 71 -5.26 -3.25 -11.29
CA ALA A 71 -5.32 -3.01 -9.84
C ALA A 71 -5.13 -4.30 -9.03
N SER A 72 -5.69 -5.44 -9.47
CA SER A 72 -5.50 -6.75 -8.83
C SER A 72 -4.05 -7.18 -8.86
N THR A 73 -3.39 -7.13 -10.03
CA THR A 73 -1.97 -7.50 -10.17
C THR A 73 -1.06 -6.64 -9.27
N LEU A 74 -1.33 -5.33 -9.19
CA LEU A 74 -0.56 -4.46 -8.29
C LEU A 74 -0.81 -4.76 -6.81
N SER A 75 -2.06 -5.09 -6.45
CA SER A 75 -2.44 -5.43 -5.08
C SER A 75 -1.82 -6.76 -4.62
N GLU A 76 -1.87 -7.78 -5.46
CA GLU A 76 -1.30 -9.11 -5.19
C GLU A 76 0.21 -9.02 -4.97
N GLY A 77 0.94 -8.41 -5.90
CA GLY A 77 2.40 -8.23 -5.75
C GLY A 77 2.77 -7.41 -4.51
N ALA A 78 2.01 -6.37 -4.19
CA ALA A 78 2.25 -5.59 -2.98
C ALA A 78 1.98 -6.39 -1.69
N SER A 79 0.97 -7.27 -1.70
CA SER A 79 0.66 -8.15 -0.56
C SER A 79 1.76 -9.18 -0.30
N GLU A 80 2.33 -9.77 -1.36
CA GLU A 80 3.42 -10.75 -1.26
C GLU A 80 4.72 -10.15 -0.71
N GLU A 81 5.04 -8.92 -1.11
CA GLU A 81 6.28 -8.22 -0.74
C GLU A 81 6.20 -7.51 0.64
N LEU A 82 5.00 -7.28 1.19
CA LEU A 82 4.77 -6.35 2.31
C LEU A 82 5.61 -6.64 3.56
N HIS A 83 5.71 -7.90 3.96
CA HIS A 83 6.34 -8.29 5.22
C HIS A 83 7.87 -8.33 5.14
N SER A 84 8.44 -8.48 3.95
CA SER A 84 9.89 -8.50 3.71
C SER A 84 10.45 -7.15 3.25
N ALA A 85 9.59 -6.22 2.81
CA ALA A 85 10.00 -4.91 2.30
C ALA A 85 10.77 -4.06 3.33
N THR A 86 11.88 -3.47 2.85
CA THR A 86 12.65 -2.41 3.50
C THR A 86 11.86 -1.10 3.56
N ARG A 87 12.29 -0.12 4.38
CA ARG A 87 11.63 1.20 4.47
C ARG A 87 11.48 1.90 3.12
N LYS A 88 12.49 1.80 2.26
CA LYS A 88 12.48 2.42 0.92
C LYS A 88 11.46 1.73 0.01
N GLU A 89 11.42 0.40 0.04
CA GLU A 89 10.45 -0.39 -0.73
C GLU A 89 9.02 -0.15 -0.24
N LEU A 90 8.80 -0.05 1.07
CA LEU A 90 7.49 0.31 1.64
C LEU A 90 6.99 1.66 1.11
N ARG A 91 7.85 2.68 0.97
CA ARG A 91 7.45 3.97 0.38
C ARG A 91 7.05 3.85 -1.09
N LEU A 92 7.79 3.05 -1.87
CA LEU A 92 7.46 2.80 -3.27
C LEU A 92 6.16 2.00 -3.42
N MET A 93 5.98 1.00 -2.55
CA MET A 93 4.80 0.16 -2.48
C MET A 93 3.55 0.97 -2.12
N LEU A 94 3.64 1.91 -1.18
CA LEU A 94 2.56 2.83 -0.86
C LEU A 94 2.09 3.60 -2.13
N GLY A 95 3.03 4.07 -2.95
CA GLY A 95 2.71 4.71 -4.23
C GLY A 95 2.03 3.77 -5.25
N ARG A 96 2.44 2.49 -5.30
CA ARG A 96 1.80 1.47 -6.13
C ARG A 96 0.37 1.17 -5.68
N VAL A 97 0.16 1.02 -4.38
CA VAL A 97 -1.17 0.76 -3.80
C VAL A 97 -2.12 1.93 -4.05
N PHE A 98 -1.67 3.18 -3.85
CA PHE A 98 -2.48 4.34 -4.21
C PHE A 98 -2.83 4.38 -5.70
N ARG A 99 -1.90 4.03 -6.58
CA ARG A 99 -2.18 3.93 -8.01
C ARG A 99 -3.25 2.87 -8.32
N ALA A 100 -3.16 1.70 -7.68
CA ALA A 100 -4.17 0.65 -7.82
C ALA A 100 -5.56 1.10 -7.33
N MET A 101 -5.61 1.83 -6.20
CA MET A 101 -6.86 2.44 -5.70
C MET A 101 -7.44 3.47 -6.68
N MET A 102 -6.59 4.29 -7.32
CA MET A 102 -7.06 5.21 -8.36
C MET A 102 -7.66 4.49 -9.58
N HIS A 103 -7.06 3.37 -9.99
CA HIS A 103 -7.61 2.53 -11.06
C HIS A 103 -8.95 1.89 -10.66
N SER A 104 -9.06 1.42 -9.41
CA SER A 104 -10.30 0.91 -8.83
C SER A 104 -11.41 1.98 -8.81
N ALA A 105 -11.08 3.20 -8.38
CA ALA A 105 -12.02 4.32 -8.36
C ALA A 105 -12.49 4.70 -9.78
N GLU A 106 -11.59 4.71 -10.77
CA GLU A 106 -11.98 4.98 -12.16
C GLU A 106 -12.81 3.84 -12.75
N ALA A 107 -12.47 2.58 -12.46
CA ALA A 107 -13.28 1.43 -12.85
C ALA A 107 -14.70 1.53 -12.27
N ARG A 108 -14.82 1.89 -10.99
CA ARG A 108 -16.11 2.14 -10.33
C ARG A 108 -16.94 3.20 -11.05
N ARG A 109 -16.32 4.31 -11.47
CA ARG A 109 -16.99 5.38 -12.23
C ARG A 109 -17.49 4.87 -13.58
N LEU A 110 -16.66 4.12 -14.31
CA LEU A 110 -17.02 3.55 -15.61
C LEU A 110 -18.14 2.50 -15.51
N LEU A 111 -18.22 1.77 -14.39
CA LEU A 111 -19.29 0.83 -14.10
C LEU A 111 -20.58 1.50 -13.59
N GLY A 112 -20.59 2.83 -13.42
CA GLY A 112 -21.72 3.54 -12.82
C GLY A 112 -22.00 3.17 -11.36
N ALA A 113 -21.04 2.54 -10.68
CA ALA A 113 -21.16 2.03 -9.31
C ALA A 113 -20.83 3.09 -8.24
N CYS A 114 -21.14 4.37 -8.52
CA CYS A 114 -21.02 5.42 -7.52
C CYS A 114 -22.08 5.20 -6.43
N ARG A 115 -21.64 4.85 -5.21
CA ARG A 115 -22.53 4.82 -4.04
C ARG A 115 -23.25 6.16 -3.93
N LYS A 116 -24.58 6.13 -3.96
CA LYS A 116 -25.42 7.24 -3.50
C LYS A 116 -25.26 7.42 -2.00
#